data_AF-A0A819DAS1-F1
#
_entry.id   AF-A0A819DAS1-F1
#
_cell.length_a   1.000
_cell.length_b   1.000
_cell.length_c   1.000
_cell.angle_alpha   90.00
_cell.angle_beta   90.00
_cell.angle_gamma   90.00
#
_symmetry.space_group_name_H-M   'P 1'
#
loop_
_entity.id
_entity.type
_entity.pdbx_description
1 polymer ?
#
loop_
_entity_poly.entity_id
_entity_poly.type
_entity_poly.pdbx_seq_one_letter_code
_entity_poly.pdbx_strand_id
1 'polypeptide(L)'
;MGRVIRAQRKGGSAIFRARTFHRKGPAKLRSLDYAERQGYLRGVIKDIIHDPGRGAPLAVVHFRDPYRYKKRKELLVAAEGMYTGQFIYCGKKAALTIGNVMPLGQMPEGTIICQIEQKTG
;
A
#
# COMPACT_ATOMS: atom_id res chain seq x y z
N MET A 1 -13.61 14.10 45.03
CA MET A 1 -12.30 13.95 44.34
C MET A 1 -12.53 13.20 43.03
N GLY A 2 -12.19 13.79 41.87
CA GLY A 2 -12.52 13.24 40.55
C GLY A 2 -11.56 12.12 40.10
N ARG A 3 -12.09 11.05 39.50
CA ARG A 3 -11.30 9.98 38.88
C ARG A 3 -11.09 10.25 37.39
N VAL A 4 -9.96 9.81 36.84
CA VAL A 4 -9.66 9.92 35.40
C VAL A 4 -10.63 9.04 34.61
N ILE A 5 -11.39 9.65 33.70
CA ILE A 5 -12.39 8.92 32.89
C ILE A 5 -11.72 8.09 31.80
N ARG A 6 -12.41 7.03 31.33
CA ARG A 6 -11.88 6.12 30.29
C ARG A 6 -11.40 6.85 29.04
N ALA A 7 -12.07 7.94 28.63
CA ALA A 7 -11.68 8.73 27.47
C ALA A 7 -10.26 9.31 27.61
N GLN A 8 -9.94 9.89 28.77
CA GLN A 8 -8.61 10.44 29.06
C GLN A 8 -7.54 9.34 29.13
N ARG A 9 -7.90 8.15 29.62
CA ARG A 9 -6.98 7.01 29.72
C ARG A 9 -6.55 6.43 28.36
N LYS A 10 -7.33 6.62 27.30
CA LYS A 10 -6.99 6.08 25.96
C LYS A 10 -5.69 6.66 25.39
N GLY A 11 -5.36 7.91 25.71
CA GLY A 11 -4.12 8.57 25.25
C GLY A 11 -2.91 8.37 26.18
N GLY A 12 -3.15 8.11 27.48
CA GLY A 12 -2.09 8.05 28.50
C GLY A 12 -1.78 6.66 29.07
N SER A 13 -2.54 5.61 28.71
CA SER A 13 -2.39 4.27 29.29
C SER A 13 -1.86 3.25 28.27
N ALA A 14 -0.95 2.39 28.72
CA ALA A 14 -0.44 1.27 27.91
C ALA A 14 -1.52 0.20 27.58
N ILE A 15 -2.64 0.18 28.31
CA ILE A 15 -3.74 -0.79 28.14
C ILE A 15 -4.44 -0.62 26.78
N PHE A 16 -4.56 0.61 26.28
CA PHE A 16 -5.29 0.92 25.05
C PHE A 16 -4.38 0.98 23.81
N ARG A 17 -3.18 0.40 23.88
CA ARG A 17 -2.27 0.32 22.73
C ARG A 17 -2.77 -0.70 21.71
N ALA A 18 -2.51 -0.42 20.42
CA ALA A 18 -2.82 -1.35 19.35
C ALA A 18 -2.00 -2.64 19.50
N ARG A 19 -2.64 -3.80 19.36
CA ARG A 19 -1.97 -5.11 19.37
C ARG A 19 -1.38 -5.38 17.99
N THR A 20 -0.08 -5.15 17.83
CA THR A 20 0.61 -5.20 16.53
C THR A 20 1.46 -6.44 16.29
N PHE A 21 1.57 -7.36 17.26
CA PHE A 21 2.48 -8.51 17.20
C PHE A 21 2.33 -9.40 15.95
N HIS A 22 1.09 -9.65 15.50
CA HIS A 22 0.83 -10.47 14.29
C HIS A 22 0.62 -9.65 13.01
N ARG A 23 0.74 -8.32 13.07
CA ARG A 23 0.59 -7.47 11.89
C ARG A 23 1.70 -7.76 10.90
N LYS A 24 1.34 -7.95 9.63
CA LYS A 24 2.27 -8.33 8.55
C LYS A 24 3.17 -7.19 8.11
N GLY A 25 2.73 -5.95 8.30
CA GLY A 25 3.50 -4.75 8.00
C GLY A 25 2.60 -3.60 7.55
N PRO A 26 3.18 -2.39 7.39
CA PRO A 26 2.45 -1.25 6.87
C PRO A 26 2.13 -1.48 5.38
N ALA A 27 0.85 -1.35 5.02
CA ALA A 27 0.44 -1.31 3.62
C ALA A 27 0.62 0.11 3.08
N LYS A 28 1.53 0.28 2.13
CA LYS A 28 1.88 1.59 1.56
C LYS A 28 2.32 1.43 0.12
N LEU A 29 2.13 2.48 -0.67
CA LEU A 29 2.72 2.56 -2.00
C LEU A 29 4.25 2.56 -1.89
N ARG A 30 4.90 2.26 -3.01
CA ARG A 30 6.36 2.27 -3.12
C ARG A 30 6.87 3.69 -2.90
N SER A 31 8.11 3.83 -2.43
CA SER A 31 8.80 5.11 -2.42
C SER A 31 8.86 5.70 -3.82
N LEU A 32 8.38 6.93 -3.98
CA LEU A 32 8.39 7.64 -5.25
C LEU A 32 9.83 7.91 -5.72
N ASP A 33 10.27 7.18 -6.74
CA ASP A 33 11.60 7.31 -7.33
C ASP A 33 11.55 7.84 -8.78
N TYR A 34 12.71 7.97 -9.41
CA TYR A 34 12.81 8.46 -10.78
C TYR A 34 12.06 7.56 -11.79
N ALA A 35 12.09 6.24 -11.58
CA ALA A 35 11.43 5.28 -12.45
C ALA A 35 9.90 5.49 -12.45
N GLU A 36 9.31 5.81 -11.29
CA GLU A 36 7.88 6.07 -11.17
C GLU A 36 7.49 7.44 -11.75
N ARG A 37 8.31 8.47 -11.51
CA ARG A 37 8.02 9.84 -11.94
C ARG A 37 8.06 10.01 -13.45
N GLN A 38 8.98 9.33 -14.14
CA GLN A 38 9.21 9.52 -15.58
C GLN A 38 8.81 8.31 -16.43
N GLY A 39 8.70 7.13 -15.84
CA GLY A 39 8.42 5.88 -16.53
C GLY A 39 7.39 5.03 -15.80
N TYR A 40 7.68 3.73 -15.74
CA TYR A 40 6.95 2.78 -14.92
C TYR A 40 7.93 1.76 -14.36
N LEU A 41 7.58 1.17 -13.22
CA LEU A 41 8.24 -0.02 -12.70
C LEU A 41 7.25 -1.19 -12.68
N ARG A 42 7.68 -2.34 -13.20
CA ARG A 42 6.92 -3.59 -13.16
C ARG A 42 7.21 -4.34 -11.87
N GLY A 43 6.16 -4.65 -11.12
CA GLY A 43 6.15 -5.59 -10.00
C GLY A 43 5.36 -6.85 -10.35
N VAL A 44 5.62 -7.94 -9.63
CA VAL A 44 4.81 -9.17 -9.69
C VAL A 44 4.15 -9.42 -8.34
N ILE A 45 2.85 -9.71 -8.34
CA ILE A 45 2.15 -10.16 -7.14
C ILE A 45 2.64 -11.56 -6.82
N LYS A 46 3.42 -11.70 -5.75
CA LYS A 46 3.90 -13.00 -5.32
C LYS A 46 2.85 -13.78 -4.54
N ASP A 47 2.06 -13.08 -3.73
CA ASP A 47 1.04 -13.66 -2.86
C ASP A 47 0.00 -12.61 -2.46
N ILE A 48 -1.20 -13.05 -2.07
CA ILE A 48 -2.26 -12.20 -1.51
C ILE A 48 -2.61 -12.76 -0.13
N ILE A 49 -2.33 -11.99 0.92
CA ILE A 49 -2.35 -12.47 2.30
C ILE A 49 -3.33 -11.68 3.17
N HIS A 50 -3.79 -12.32 4.24
CA HIS A 50 -4.57 -11.65 5.29
C HIS A 50 -3.66 -11.02 6.36
N ASP A 51 -3.93 -9.75 6.72
CA ASP A 51 -3.32 -9.06 7.85
C ASP A 51 -4.29 -8.98 9.03
N PRO A 52 -4.00 -9.61 10.19
CA PRO A 52 -4.91 -9.65 11.32
C PRO A 52 -5.36 -8.26 11.77
N GLY A 53 -6.67 -8.02 11.82
CA GLY A 53 -7.26 -6.72 12.15
C GLY A 53 -7.33 -5.72 10.99
N ARG A 54 -7.15 -6.19 9.76
CA ARG A 54 -7.51 -5.49 8.51
C ARG A 54 -8.55 -6.34 7.77
N GLY A 55 -9.63 -5.71 7.29
CA GLY A 55 -10.63 -6.39 6.46
C GLY A 55 -10.15 -6.61 5.02
N ALA A 56 -9.47 -5.61 4.45
CA ALA A 56 -8.91 -5.71 3.10
C ALA A 56 -7.67 -6.62 3.05
N PRO A 57 -7.52 -7.48 2.01
CA PRO A 57 -6.31 -8.27 1.82
C PRO A 57 -5.10 -7.42 1.43
N LEU A 58 -3.90 -7.94 1.69
CA LEU A 58 -2.64 -7.34 1.28
C LEU A 58 -2.03 -8.10 0.11
N ALA A 59 -1.62 -7.37 -0.93
CA ALA A 59 -0.83 -7.91 -2.02
C ALA A 59 0.67 -7.80 -1.67
N VAL A 60 1.36 -8.94 -1.67
CA VAL A 60 2.82 -9.01 -1.55
C VAL A 60 3.40 -8.83 -2.94
N VAL A 61 4.01 -7.68 -3.21
CA VAL A 61 4.52 -7.35 -4.55
C VAL A 61 6.04 -7.33 -4.55
N HIS A 62 6.62 -8.04 -5.50
CA HIS A 62 8.07 -8.07 -5.71
C HIS A 62 8.45 -7.17 -6.88
N PHE A 63 9.18 -6.11 -6.56
CA PHE A 63 9.77 -5.19 -7.52
C PHE A 63 11.26 -5.51 -7.70
N ARG A 64 11.79 -5.29 -8.91
CA ARG A 64 13.24 -5.22 -9.10
C ARG A 64 13.72 -3.84 -8.69
N ASP A 65 14.79 -3.78 -7.90
CA ASP A 65 15.38 -2.50 -7.54
C ASP A 65 16.05 -1.87 -8.78
N PRO A 66 15.80 -0.57 -9.06
CA PRO A 66 16.34 0.08 -10.26
C PRO A 66 17.85 0.37 -10.19
N TYR A 67 18.45 0.37 -8.99
CA TYR A 67 19.85 0.76 -8.77
C TYR A 67 20.75 -0.39 -8.32
N ARG A 68 20.19 -1.43 -7.69
CA ARG A 68 20.96 -2.55 -7.11
C ARG A 68 20.39 -3.88 -7.57
N TYR A 69 21.23 -4.92 -7.63
CA TYR A 69 20.79 -6.29 -7.86
C TYR A 69 20.08 -6.88 -6.62
N LYS A 70 18.87 -6.38 -6.33
CA LYS A 70 18.02 -6.87 -5.25
C LYS A 70 16.54 -6.81 -5.64
N LYS A 71 15.73 -7.63 -4.98
CA LYS A 71 14.27 -7.55 -5.06
C LYS A 71 13.75 -6.77 -3.87
N ARG A 72 12.88 -5.79 -4.11
CA ARG A 72 12.13 -5.10 -3.04
C ARG A 72 10.78 -5.78 -2.89
N LYS A 73 10.51 -6.22 -1.66
CA LYS A 73 9.19 -6.74 -1.27
C LYS A 73 8.40 -5.57 -0.69
N GLU A 74 7.31 -5.22 -1.34
CA GLU A 74 6.38 -4.18 -0.89
C GLU A 74 5.03 -4.82 -0.52
N LEU A 75 4.34 -4.22 0.45
CA LEU A 75 2.99 -4.63 0.85
C LEU A 75 2.02 -3.56 0.39
N LEU A 76 1.20 -3.89 -0.60
CA LEU A 76 0.14 -3.03 -1.11
C LEU A 76 -1.21 -3.49 -0.58
N VAL A 77 -2.19 -2.58 -0.53
CA VAL A 77 -3.59 -3.00 -0.38
C VAL A 77 -4.01 -3.63 -1.71
N ALA A 78 -4.61 -4.81 -1.66
CA ALA A 78 -5.10 -5.45 -2.87
C ALA A 78 -6.40 -4.77 -3.33
N ALA A 79 -6.43 -4.35 -4.59
CA ALA A 79 -7.66 -4.03 -5.30
C ALA A 79 -8.41 -5.31 -5.66
N GLU A 80 -9.73 -5.21 -5.74
CA GLU A 80 -10.57 -6.31 -6.20
C GLU A 80 -10.18 -6.75 -7.61
N GLY A 81 -10.17 -8.06 -7.87
CA GLY A 81 -9.74 -8.63 -9.15
C GLY A 81 -8.23 -8.83 -9.31
N MET A 82 -7.40 -8.45 -8.33
CA MET A 82 -5.98 -8.78 -8.34
C MET A 82 -5.74 -10.27 -8.07
N TYR A 83 -4.75 -10.86 -8.75
CA TYR A 83 -4.44 -12.29 -8.63
C TYR A 83 -2.94 -12.57 -8.50
N THR A 84 -2.57 -13.69 -7.88
CA THR A 84 -1.17 -14.11 -7.72
C THR A 84 -0.53 -14.38 -9.09
N GLY A 85 0.66 -13.83 -9.32
CA GLY A 85 1.37 -13.89 -10.60
C GLY A 85 1.07 -12.71 -11.54
N GLN A 86 0.06 -11.89 -11.24
CA GLN A 86 -0.23 -10.68 -12.02
C GLN A 86 0.95 -9.71 -12.01
N PHE A 87 1.20 -9.08 -13.16
CA PHE A 87 2.10 -7.93 -13.24
C PHE A 87 1.36 -6.64 -12.93
N ILE A 88 1.93 -5.86 -12.02
CA ILE A 88 1.48 -4.50 -11.69
C ILE A 88 2.51 -3.52 -12.24
N TYR A 89 2.03 -2.40 -12.76
CA TYR A 89 2.85 -1.31 -13.24
C TYR A 89 2.61 -0.07 -12.38
N CYS A 90 3.69 0.48 -11.81
CA CYS A 90 3.66 1.69 -11.00
C CYS A 90 4.41 2.81 -11.72
N GLY A 91 3.73 3.90 -12.09
CA GLY A 91 4.35 5.11 -12.58
C GLY A 91 3.56 5.88 -13.63
N LYS A 92 4.15 6.99 -14.08
CA LYS A 92 3.56 7.94 -15.04
C LYS A 92 3.28 7.34 -16.43
N LYS A 93 3.92 6.24 -16.81
CA LYS A 93 3.68 5.56 -18.09
C LYS A 93 2.96 4.23 -17.93
N ALA A 94 2.41 3.94 -16.75
CA ALA A 94 1.60 2.76 -16.54
C ALA A 94 0.26 2.87 -17.28
N ALA A 95 -0.22 1.75 -17.82
CA ALA A 95 -1.52 1.68 -18.44
C ALA A 95 -2.63 1.68 -17.37
N LEU A 96 -3.81 2.18 -17.72
CA LEU A 96 -4.98 2.16 -16.85
C LEU A 96 -5.57 0.75 -16.81
N THR A 97 -5.10 -0.08 -15.89
CA THR A 97 -5.66 -1.41 -15.62
C THR A 97 -5.77 -1.63 -14.11
N ILE A 98 -6.65 -2.55 -13.71
CA ILE A 98 -6.89 -2.87 -12.30
C ILE A 98 -5.58 -3.30 -11.63
N GLY A 99 -5.27 -2.66 -10.49
CA GLY A 99 -4.07 -2.89 -9.70
C GLY A 99 -2.86 -2.02 -10.05
N ASN A 100 -2.86 -1.34 -11.21
CA ASN A 100 -1.78 -0.41 -11.56
C ASN A 100 -1.85 0.88 -10.73
N VAL A 101 -0.70 1.50 -10.54
CA VAL A 101 -0.55 2.74 -9.78
C VAL A 101 -0.06 3.81 -10.74
N MET A 102 -0.80 4.89 -10.87
CA MET A 102 -0.44 6.03 -11.72
C MET A 102 -0.89 7.35 -11.08
N PRO A 103 -0.27 8.49 -11.46
CA PRO A 103 -0.68 9.81 -11.00
C PRO A 103 -2.14 10.13 -11.37
N LEU A 104 -2.86 10.79 -10.47
CA LEU A 104 -4.28 11.17 -10.67
C LEU A 104 -4.52 11.98 -11.93
N GLY A 105 -3.61 12.90 -12.27
CA GLY A 105 -3.74 13.74 -13.47
C GLY A 105 -3.64 12.98 -14.80
N GLN A 106 -3.40 11.67 -14.78
CA GLN A 106 -3.39 10.82 -15.98
C GLN A 106 -4.60 9.88 -16.05
N MET A 107 -5.41 9.82 -15.00
CA MET A 107 -6.62 9.01 -14.99
C MET A 107 -7.78 9.83 -15.58
N PRO A 108 -8.68 9.22 -16.37
CA PRO A 108 -9.88 9.90 -16.82
C PRO A 108 -10.83 10.16 -15.67
N GLU A 109 -11.65 11.20 -15.80
CA GLU A 109 -12.66 11.55 -14.80
C GLU A 109 -13.69 10.42 -14.62
N GLY A 110 -14.21 10.26 -13.41
CA GLY A 110 -15.14 9.17 -13.08
C GLY A 110 -14.47 7.80 -12.86
N THR A 111 -13.14 7.71 -12.94
CA THR A 111 -12.41 6.46 -12.63
C THR A 111 -12.48 6.12 -11.15
N ILE A 112 -12.75 4.86 -10.84
CA ILE A 112 -12.70 4.33 -9.46
C ILE A 112 -11.24 4.05 -9.10
N ILE A 113 -10.79 4.62 -7.98
CA ILE A 113 -9.41 4.54 -7.50
C ILE A 113 -9.36 4.00 -6.07
N CYS A 114 -8.19 3.51 -5.67
CA CYS A 114 -7.91 3.11 -4.29
C CYS A 114 -6.52 3.59 -3.86
N GLN A 115 -6.28 3.64 -2.54
CA GLN A 115 -4.97 3.97 -1.96
C GLN A 115 -4.38 5.32 -2.44
N ILE A 116 -5.22 6.35 -2.58
CA ILE A 116 -4.81 7.72 -2.96
C ILE A 116 -3.91 8.37 -1.90
N GLU A 117 -2.91 9.13 -2.34
CA GLU A 117 -2.02 9.90 -1.47
C GLU A 117 -2.56 11.33 -1.25
N GLN A 118 -2.59 11.81 0.00
CA GLN A 118 -2.99 13.20 0.30
C GLN A 118 -1.93 14.21 -0.16
N LYS A 119 -0.67 13.83 -0.12
CA LYS A 119 0.50 14.58 -0.59
C LYS A 119 1.37 13.63 -1.38
N THR A 120 2.10 14.16 -2.36
CA THR A 120 2.94 13.35 -3.25
C THR A 120 4.08 12.65 -2.49
N GLY A 121 4.08 11.31 -2.52
CA GLY A 121 5.12 10.44 -1.92
C GLY A 121 5.08 10.32 -0.40
#